data_AF-A0A932F6V5-F1
#
_entry.id   AF-A0A932F6V5-F1
#
_cell.length_a   1.000
_cell.length_b   1.000
_cell.length_c   1.000
_cell.angle_alpha   90.00
_cell.angle_beta   90.00
_cell.angle_gamma   90.00
#
_symmetry.space_group_name_H-M   'P 1'
#
loop_
_entity.id
_entity.type
_entity.pdbx_description
1 polymer ?
#
loop_
_entity_poly.entity_id
_entity_poly.type
_entity_poly.pdbx_seq_one_letter_code
_entity_poly.pdbx_strand_id
1 'polypeptide(L)'
;MNAKIKYSNEPLGDVRVVRDFLPPPEELAYREEGVKVTLALSKKSVDFFKAEAEKHHTQYQRMIRRLVDAYVEGHAAASTARPANRGRTQSAQAKSKT
;
A
#
# COMPACT_ATOMS: atom_id res chain seq x y z
N MET A 1 0.97 41.03 0.17
CA MET A 1 -0.25 41.64 0.73
C MET A 1 -0.49 41.02 2.10
N ASN A 2 -0.24 41.75 3.19
CA ASN A 2 -0.40 41.24 4.56
C ASN A 2 -1.65 41.89 5.18
N ALA A 3 -2.81 41.28 4.95
CA ALA A 3 -4.02 41.68 5.67
C ALA A 3 -3.95 41.10 7.10
N LYS A 4 -3.87 41.96 8.12
CA LYS A 4 -3.97 41.54 9.52
C LYS A 4 -5.39 41.08 9.80
N ILE A 5 -5.58 39.79 10.04
CA ILE A 5 -6.86 39.22 10.47
C ILE A 5 -7.24 39.86 11.81
N LYS A 6 -8.35 40.60 11.84
CA LYS A 6 -8.93 41.16 13.07
C LYS A 6 -9.98 40.18 13.56
N TYR A 7 -9.70 39.52 14.68
CA TYR A 7 -10.66 38.65 15.34
C TYR A 7 -11.60 39.50 16.20
N SER A 8 -12.91 39.40 15.96
CA SER A 8 -13.96 39.90 16.84
C SER A 8 -14.38 38.80 17.81
N ASN A 9 -14.62 39.14 19.08
CA ASN A 9 -15.10 38.21 20.12
C ASN A 9 -16.60 37.96 19.96
N GLU A 10 -17.00 37.44 18.81
CA GLU A 10 -18.38 37.06 18.55
C GLU A 10 -18.71 35.73 19.23
N PRO A 11 -19.97 35.53 19.67
CA PRO A 11 -20.37 34.27 20.28
C PRO A 11 -20.24 33.14 19.25
N LEU A 12 -19.27 32.25 19.48
CA LEU A 12 -19.23 30.96 18.81
C LEU A 12 -20.52 30.24 19.20
N GLY A 13 -21.40 29.92 18.25
CA GLY A 13 -22.74 29.37 18.51
C GLY A 13 -22.75 28.02 19.23
N ASP A 14 -23.49 27.04 18.73
CA ASP A 14 -23.57 25.73 19.40
C ASP A 14 -22.27 24.93 19.19
N VAL A 15 -21.32 25.08 20.13
CA VAL A 15 -20.05 24.35 20.11
C VAL A 15 -20.25 22.94 20.68
N ARG A 16 -19.95 21.92 19.87
CA ARG A 16 -19.94 20.53 20.32
C ARG A 16 -18.52 20.14 20.73
N VAL A 17 -18.34 19.75 22.00
CA VAL A 17 -17.05 19.23 22.48
C VAL A 17 -16.79 17.86 21.86
N VAL A 18 -15.83 17.82 20.95
CA VAL A 18 -15.30 16.60 20.32
C VAL A 18 -14.19 16.08 21.23
N ARG A 19 -14.26 14.81 21.65
CA ARG A 19 -13.15 14.20 22.41
C ARG A 19 -11.93 14.10 21.51
N ASP A 20 -10.73 14.17 22.07
CA ASP A 20 -9.52 13.96 21.28
C ASP A 20 -9.53 12.52 20.73
N PHE A 21 -9.67 12.41 19.41
CA PHE A 21 -9.75 11.13 18.68
C PHE A 21 -8.49 10.89 17.85
N LEU A 22 -7.50 11.78 17.93
CA LEU A 22 -6.26 11.57 17.21
C LEU A 22 -5.43 10.54 18.00
N PRO A 23 -5.13 9.38 17.41
CA PRO A 23 -4.15 8.50 18.01
C PRO A 23 -2.80 9.24 18.08
N PRO A 24 -1.95 8.93 19.05
CA PRO A 24 -0.66 9.59 19.22
C PRO A 24 0.13 9.55 17.89
N PRO A 25 0.97 10.56 17.60
CA PRO A 25 1.69 10.66 16.32
C PRO A 25 2.49 9.40 15.94
N GLU A 26 2.90 8.63 16.94
CA GLU A 26 3.60 7.36 16.80
C GLU A 26 2.72 6.25 16.18
N GLU A 27 1.43 6.24 16.48
CA GLU A 27 0.43 5.33 15.89
C GLU A 27 -0.06 5.82 14.52
N LEU A 28 -0.02 7.13 14.27
CA LEU A 28 -0.27 7.69 12.93
C LEU A 28 0.85 7.38 11.95
N ALA A 29 2.09 7.28 12.43
CA ALA A 29 3.26 6.97 11.62
C ALA A 29 3.46 5.45 11.52
N TYR A 30 2.67 4.78 10.69
CA TYR A 30 2.90 3.37 10.35
C TYR A 30 4.35 3.17 9.87
N ARG A 31 5.20 2.55 10.69
CA ARG A 31 6.58 2.22 10.36
C ARG A 31 6.62 0.77 9.92
N GLU A 32 6.85 0.54 8.63
CA GLU A 32 7.13 -0.80 8.10
C GLU A 32 8.42 -1.35 8.74
N GLU A 33 8.37 -2.57 9.28
CA GLU A 33 9.54 -3.28 9.78
C GLU A 33 10.51 -3.59 8.63
N GLY A 34 11.61 -2.85 8.55
CA GLY A 34 12.56 -2.96 7.45
C GLY A 34 13.73 -3.89 7.77
N VAL A 35 13.87 -4.98 7.02
CA VAL A 35 15.11 -5.79 7.00
C VAL A 35 16.11 -5.16 6.04
N LYS A 36 17.32 -4.86 6.52
CA LYS A 36 18.39 -4.31 5.67
C LYS A 36 19.10 -5.45 4.93
N VAL A 37 19.17 -5.32 3.61
CA VAL A 37 19.93 -6.21 2.73
C VAL A 37 20.87 -5.40 1.85
N THR A 38 22.03 -5.97 1.52
CA THR A 38 22.98 -5.37 0.57
C THR A 38 22.81 -6.06 -0.78
N LEU A 39 22.39 -5.30 -1.80
CA LEU A 39 22.18 -5.78 -3.16
C LEU A 39 22.98 -4.92 -4.14
N ALA A 40 23.65 -5.57 -5.10
CA ALA A 40 24.29 -4.87 -6.21
C ALA A 40 23.24 -4.53 -7.28
N LEU A 41 23.10 -3.24 -7.62
CA LEU A 41 22.23 -2.76 -8.69
C LEU A 41 23.07 -2.21 -9.84
N SER A 42 22.54 -2.27 -11.06
CA SER A 42 23.19 -1.66 -12.22
C SER A 42 23.24 -0.13 -12.08
N LYS A 43 24.30 0.50 -12.60
CA LYS A 43 24.44 1.97 -12.62
C LYS A 43 23.22 2.64 -13.28
N LYS A 44 22.78 2.10 -14.42
CA LYS A 44 21.60 2.58 -15.16
C LYS A 44 20.34 2.61 -14.29
N SER A 45 20.10 1.56 -13.52
CA SER A 45 18.93 1.49 -12.62
C SER A 45 19.01 2.54 -11.53
N VAL A 46 20.18 2.71 -10.89
CA VAL A 46 20.37 3.70 -9.82
C VAL A 46 20.18 5.13 -10.34
N ASP A 47 20.74 5.44 -11.51
CA ASP A 47 20.63 6.77 -12.11
C ASP A 47 19.17 7.11 -12.47
N PHE A 48 18.40 6.13 -12.96
CA PHE A 48 16.96 6.30 -13.21
C PHE A 48 16.20 6.68 -11.93
N PHE A 49 16.38 5.92 -10.83
CA PHE A 49 15.66 6.21 -9.60
C PHE A 49 16.10 7.50 -8.93
N LYS A 50 17.35 7.93 -9.09
CA LYS A 50 17.81 9.25 -8.62
C LYS A 50 17.06 10.38 -9.34
N ALA A 51 16.99 10.31 -10.67
CA ALA A 51 16.31 11.32 -11.47
C ALA A 51 14.80 11.40 -11.14
N GLU A 52 14.12 10.27 -10.94
CA GLU A 52 12.71 10.26 -10.53
C GLU A 52 12.50 10.74 -9.09
N ALA A 53 13.41 10.38 -8.18
CA ALA A 53 13.32 10.80 -6.78
C ALA A 53 13.42 12.33 -6.61
N GLU A 54 14.26 12.99 -7.41
CA GLU A 54 14.37 14.44 -7.45
C GLU A 54 13.06 15.11 -7.88
N LYS A 55 12.38 14.58 -8.91
CA LYS A 55 11.10 15.10 -9.39
C LYS A 55 9.98 14.94 -8.37
N HIS A 56 9.99 13.85 -7.61
CA HIS A 56 8.94 13.50 -6.65
C HIS A 56 9.27 13.90 -5.21
N HIS A 57 10.35 14.66 -4.99
CA HIS A 57 10.83 15.11 -3.68
C HIS A 57 10.89 13.97 -2.65
N THR A 58 11.43 12.82 -3.05
CA THR A 58 11.52 11.62 -2.22
C THR A 58 12.91 11.02 -2.28
N GLN A 59 13.15 9.96 -1.50
CA GLN A 59 14.42 9.22 -1.53
C GLN A 59 14.34 8.09 -2.57
N TYR A 60 15.36 7.95 -3.42
CA TYR A 60 15.41 6.90 -4.45
C TYR A 60 15.30 5.49 -3.84
N GLN A 61 15.83 5.28 -2.63
CA GLN A 61 15.71 4.01 -1.90
C GLN A 61 14.26 3.66 -1.56
N ARG A 62 13.40 4.65 -1.35
CA ARG A 62 11.96 4.43 -1.08
C ARG A 62 11.26 3.93 -2.33
N MET A 63 11.61 4.46 -3.50
CA MET A 63 11.09 3.99 -4.78
C MET A 63 11.51 2.55 -5.07
N ILE A 64 12.78 2.22 -4.82
CA ILE A 64 13.30 0.84 -5.00
C ILE A 64 12.55 -0.14 -4.08
N ARG A 65 12.37 0.20 -2.80
CA ARG A 65 11.61 -0.64 -1.85
C ARG A 65 10.19 -0.91 -2.36
N ARG A 66 9.46 0.13 -2.74
CA ARG A 66 8.08 0.01 -3.24
C ARG A 66 7.98 -0.82 -4.53
N LEU A 67 8.97 -0.73 -5.41
CA LEU A 67 9.00 -1.56 -6.60
C LEU A 67 9.15 -3.05 -6.26
N VAL A 68 10.03 -3.39 -5.31
CA VAL A 68 10.22 -4.78 -4.87
C VAL A 68 8.95 -5.30 -4.19
N ASP A 69 8.34 -4.50 -3.31
CA ASP A 69 7.09 -4.87 -2.63
C ASP A 69 5.98 -5.14 -3.64
N ALA A 70 5.76 -4.23 -4.60
CA ALA A 70 4.73 -4.38 -5.63
C ALA A 70 4.98 -5.60 -6.55
N TYR A 71 6.25 -5.91 -6.83
CA TYR A 71 6.59 -7.11 -7.60
C TYR A 71 6.21 -8.39 -6.86
N VAL A 72 6.50 -8.46 -5.56
CA VAL A 72 6.16 -9.62 -4.72
C VAL A 72 4.64 -9.76 -4.61
N GLU A 73 3.90 -8.68 -4.36
CA GLU A 73 2.44 -8.69 -4.30
C GLU A 73 1.80 -9.23 -5.59
N GLY A 74 2.28 -8.77 -6.76
CA GLY A 74 1.80 -9.23 -8.06
C GLY A 74 2.08 -10.72 -8.33
N HIS A 75 3.23 -11.23 -7.89
CA HIS A 75 3.59 -12.65 -8.08
C HIS A 75 2.98 -13.59 -7.04
N ALA A 76 2.83 -13.14 -5.79
CA ALA A 76 2.20 -13.92 -4.73
C ALA A 76 0.74 -14.23 -5.06
N ALA A 77 -0.02 -13.24 -5.54
CA ALA A 77 -1.41 -13.40 -5.94
C ALA A 77 -1.60 -14.42 -7.08
N ALA A 78 -0.63 -14.52 -8.01
CA ALA A 78 -0.66 -15.49 -9.10
C ALA A 78 -0.35 -16.93 -8.61
N SER A 79 0.46 -17.08 -7.56
CA SER A 79 0.85 -18.40 -7.03
C SER A 79 -0.23 -19.08 -6.18
N THR A 80 -1.13 -18.32 -5.57
CA THR A 80 -2.26 -18.85 -4.77
C THR A 80 -3.48 -19.22 -5.61
N ALA A 81 -3.49 -18.88 -6.90
CA ALA A 81 -4.54 -19.25 -7.85
C ALA A 81 -4.22 -20.57 -8.58
N ARG A 82 -3.87 -21.63 -7.85
CA ARG A 82 -3.84 -23.00 -8.41
C ARG A 82 -5.24 -23.61 -8.25
N PRO A 83 -5.97 -23.92 -9.33
CA PRO A 83 -7.28 -24.53 -9.20
C PRO A 83 -7.13 -25.94 -8.64
N ALA A 84 -7.82 -26.21 -7.54
CA ALA A 84 -8.00 -27.56 -7.01
C ALA A 84 -8.81 -28.39 -8.02
N ASN A 85 -8.06 -29.11 -8.86
CA ASN A 85 -8.31 -30.37 -9.53
C ASN A 85 -9.74 -30.74 -10.00
N ARG A 86 -9.80 -31.06 -11.30
CA ARG A 86 -10.81 -31.89 -11.96
C ARG A 86 -10.91 -33.25 -11.26
N GLY A 87 -12.06 -33.55 -10.67
CA GLY A 87 -12.53 -34.92 -10.48
C GLY A 87 -13.40 -35.33 -11.66
N ARG A 88 -12.81 -35.95 -12.69
CA ARG A 88 -13.54 -36.75 -13.68
C ARG A 88 -13.32 -38.21 -13.31
N THR A 89 -14.37 -38.91 -12.89
CA THR A 89 -14.40 -40.37 -12.94
C THR A 89 -15.76 -40.78 -13.49
N GLN A 90 -15.72 -41.46 -14.62
CA GLN A 90 -16.85 -42.06 -15.32
C GLN A 90 -17.31 -43.31 -14.56
N SER A 91 -18.62 -43.51 -14.37
CA SER A 91 -19.31 -44.81 -14.52
C SER A 91 -20.72 -44.78 -13.91
N ALA A 92 -21.75 -44.93 -14.74
CA ALA A 92 -22.87 -45.87 -14.52
C ALA A 92 -23.90 -45.74 -15.66
N GLN A 93 -23.71 -46.54 -16.71
CA GLN A 93 -24.86 -47.06 -17.47
C GLN A 93 -25.54 -48.12 -16.59
N ALA A 94 -26.83 -47.96 -16.30
CA ALA A 94 -27.71 -49.11 -16.08
C ALA A 94 -29.16 -48.71 -16.40
N LYS A 95 -29.73 -49.50 -17.31
CA LYS A 95 -31.12 -49.48 -17.75
C LYS A 95 -32.04 -49.91 -16.60
N SER A 96 -33.21 -49.27 -16.46
CA SER A 96 -34.45 -49.88 -15.95
C SER A 96 -35.60 -48.97 -16.41
N LYS A 97 -36.30 -49.28 -17.52
CA LYS A 97 -37.46 -50.18 -17.58
C LYS A 97 -38.56 -49.74 -16.60
N THR A 98 -39.54 -48.98 -17.09
CA THR A 98 -40.98 -49.28 -17.10
C THR A 98 -41.63 -48.38 -18.14
#